data_AF-A0A834N2G4-F1
#
_entry.id   AF-A0A834N2G4-F1
#
_cell.length_a   1.000
_cell.length_b   1.000
_cell.length_c   1.000
_cell.angle_alpha   90.00
_cell.angle_beta   90.00
_cell.angle_gamma   90.00
#
_symmetry.space_group_name_H-M   'P 1'
#
loop_
_entity.id
_entity.type
_entity.pdbx_description
1 polymer ?
#
loop_
_entity_poly.entity_id
_entity_poly.type
_entity_poly.pdbx_seq_one_letter_code
_entity_poly.pdbx_strand_id
1 'polypeptide(L)'
;MSTDYTERYIFEAEWYDKIACILKKFYLYYYPVDNTVELFDLKTRKTFLRRTKCDGIKAEDFYIGAIITIYSRNIKIIDFADKNTKSKLQTITQKTFAIIKPDVMDKMGEILKRIIAHNFHVANIKMVKLTKEQATEFCKGKESTQLPFIINFLTSEPVLALELLGDDAVAQWLKLIGPEDSSEARKTAPSSLRACYGKDNIQNAIHGSENSDAAENELSFFFPDQKSKKKGPDNTATLKNCTCCIIKPHAIQQKLIGHIIEDIQKAGYTISAIQQFHVDSVNAEEFLEVYKGVLTDYGAMVGELQSGPCIAMEITHKDENCDIHTDFRKLCGPMDPDIARQIRPNTLRAKYGNTKVQNAVHCSDLPEDGPLEVEYFFKILDEM
;
A
#
# COMPACT_ATOMS: atom_id res chain seq x y z
N MET A 1 6.56 33.97 0.43
CA MET A 1 5.94 33.50 -0.83
C MET A 1 4.54 34.09 -0.87
N SER A 2 4.19 34.86 -1.91
CA SER A 2 2.83 35.38 -2.06
C SER A 2 1.89 34.22 -2.35
N THR A 3 0.93 33.94 -1.47
CA THR A 3 -0.06 32.89 -1.68
C THR A 3 -0.93 33.27 -2.87
N ASP A 4 -0.81 32.55 -3.98
CA ASP A 4 -1.64 32.76 -5.16
C ASP A 4 -3.02 32.12 -4.91
N TYR A 5 -4.00 32.96 -4.58
CA TYR A 5 -5.39 32.54 -4.34
C TYR A 5 -6.08 31.94 -5.59
N THR A 6 -5.42 31.98 -6.76
CA THR A 6 -5.93 31.42 -8.02
C THR A 6 -5.28 30.08 -8.39
N GLU A 7 -4.33 29.60 -7.60
CA GLU A 7 -3.66 28.33 -7.86
C GLU A 7 -4.65 27.16 -7.80
N ARG A 8 -4.70 26.41 -8.90
CA ARG A 8 -5.46 25.18 -9.03
C ARG A 8 -4.67 24.18 -9.86
N TYR A 9 -4.79 22.91 -9.49
CA TYR A 9 -4.25 21.80 -10.25
C TYR A 9 -5.39 21.09 -10.96
N ILE A 10 -5.18 20.74 -12.22
CA ILE A 10 -6.21 20.13 -13.06
C ILE A 10 -5.71 18.79 -13.58
N PHE A 11 -6.49 17.76 -13.30
CA PHE A 11 -6.18 16.38 -13.65
C PHE A 11 -7.27 15.82 -14.56
N GLU A 12 -6.86 15.00 -15.52
CA GLU A 12 -7.77 14.05 -16.14
C GLU A 12 -7.98 12.90 -15.14
N ALA A 13 -9.23 12.58 -14.88
CA ALA A 13 -9.58 11.53 -13.94
C ALA A 13 -10.70 10.64 -14.49
N GLU A 14 -10.78 9.42 -14.01
CA GLU A 14 -11.83 8.48 -14.37
C GLU A 14 -12.43 7.82 -13.14
N TRP A 15 -13.71 7.45 -13.27
CA TRP A 15 -14.42 6.68 -12.27
C TRP A 15 -15.32 5.68 -12.97
N TYR A 16 -15.16 4.41 -12.59
CA TYR A 16 -16.03 3.34 -13.06
C TYR A 16 -17.26 3.25 -12.16
N ASP A 17 -18.40 3.64 -12.70
CA ASP A 17 -19.69 3.52 -12.04
C ASP A 17 -20.15 2.06 -12.17
N LYS A 18 -19.91 1.26 -11.12
CA LYS A 18 -20.23 -0.17 -11.11
C LYS A 18 -21.73 -0.46 -11.30
N ILE A 19 -22.60 0.43 -10.80
CA ILE A 19 -24.07 0.25 -10.91
C ILE A 19 -24.51 0.50 -12.35
N ALA A 20 -24.01 1.57 -12.96
CA ALA A 20 -24.35 1.90 -14.34
C ALA A 20 -23.52 1.10 -15.36
N CYS A 21 -22.51 0.35 -14.92
CA CYS A 21 -21.47 -0.29 -15.75
C CYS A 21 -20.82 0.66 -16.76
N ILE A 22 -20.59 1.93 -16.36
CA ILE A 22 -20.08 2.98 -17.25
C ILE A 22 -18.82 3.61 -16.66
N LEU A 23 -17.78 3.73 -17.48
CA LEU A 23 -16.62 4.54 -17.19
C LEU A 23 -16.91 6.02 -17.50
N LYS A 24 -16.87 6.88 -16.47
CA LYS A 24 -16.99 8.33 -16.60
C LYS A 24 -15.61 8.97 -16.55
N LYS A 25 -15.42 10.04 -17.32
CA LYS A 25 -14.19 10.84 -17.36
C LYS A 25 -14.47 12.25 -16.90
N PHE A 26 -13.57 12.79 -16.10
CA PHE A 26 -13.69 14.09 -15.47
C PHE A 26 -12.43 14.93 -15.67
N TYR A 27 -12.61 16.26 -15.64
CA TYR A 27 -11.57 17.11 -15.09
C TYR A 27 -11.77 17.21 -13.59
N LEU A 28 -10.75 16.78 -12.84
CA LEU A 28 -10.66 16.95 -11.40
C LEU A 28 -9.83 18.21 -11.13
N TYR A 29 -10.46 19.21 -10.53
CA TYR A 29 -9.79 20.41 -10.07
C TYR A 29 -9.49 20.24 -8.59
N TYR A 30 -8.25 20.48 -8.20
CA TYR A 30 -7.84 20.59 -6.81
C TYR A 30 -7.35 22.00 -6.52
N TYR A 31 -7.79 22.55 -5.39
CA TYR A 31 -7.45 23.90 -4.94
C TYR A 31 -6.65 23.80 -3.65
N PRO A 32 -5.31 23.93 -3.70
CA PRO A 32 -4.44 23.73 -2.54
C PRO A 32 -4.68 24.74 -1.41
N VAL A 33 -5.12 25.95 -1.76
CA VAL A 33 -5.30 27.08 -0.81
C VAL A 33 -6.32 26.77 0.28
N ASP A 34 -7.40 26.07 -0.05
CA ASP A 34 -8.48 25.72 0.88
C ASP A 34 -8.78 24.22 0.94
N ASN A 35 -7.95 23.40 0.30
CA ASN A 35 -8.06 21.95 0.24
C ASN A 35 -9.44 21.47 -0.24
N THR A 36 -9.90 22.05 -1.35
CA THR A 36 -11.19 21.71 -1.98
C THR A 36 -11.01 21.07 -3.35
N VAL A 37 -12.02 20.31 -3.78
CA VAL A 37 -12.04 19.62 -5.08
C VAL A 37 -13.32 19.93 -5.85
N GLU A 38 -13.23 19.89 -7.17
CA GLU A 38 -14.38 20.03 -8.09
C GLU A 38 -14.25 18.99 -9.22
N LEU A 39 -15.37 18.39 -9.64
CA LEU A 39 -15.41 17.44 -10.75
C LEU A 39 -16.27 18.00 -11.89
N PHE A 40 -15.69 18.05 -13.08
CA PHE A 40 -16.38 18.43 -14.32
C PHE A 40 -16.46 17.26 -15.27
N ASP A 41 -17.67 16.83 -15.63
CA ASP A 41 -17.91 15.69 -16.51
C ASP A 41 -17.61 16.06 -17.98
N LEU A 42 -16.66 15.35 -18.58
CA LEU A 42 -16.20 15.60 -19.94
C LEU A 42 -17.23 15.22 -21.02
N LYS A 43 -18.08 14.22 -20.74
CA LYS A 43 -19.09 13.74 -21.69
C LYS A 43 -20.30 14.67 -21.69
N THR A 44 -20.80 15.05 -20.51
CA THR A 44 -21.99 15.91 -20.41
C THR A 44 -21.66 17.40 -20.45
N ARG A 45 -20.38 17.77 -20.31
CA ARG A 45 -19.88 19.15 -20.22
C ARG A 45 -20.55 19.95 -19.11
N LYS A 46 -20.77 19.32 -17.96
CA LYS A 46 -21.41 19.91 -16.78
C LYS A 46 -20.59 19.63 -15.53
N THR A 47 -20.65 20.54 -14.56
CA THR A 47 -20.12 20.30 -13.22
C THR A 47 -20.88 19.14 -12.59
N PHE A 48 -20.15 18.06 -12.30
CA PHE A 48 -20.67 16.87 -11.64
C PHE A 48 -20.65 17.04 -10.12
N LEU A 49 -19.55 17.59 -9.59
CA LEU A 49 -19.40 17.97 -8.18
C LEU A 49 -18.90 19.40 -8.12
N ARG A 50 -19.65 20.29 -7.46
CA ARG A 50 -19.22 21.68 -7.21
C ARG A 50 -18.05 21.70 -6.24
N ARG A 51 -17.24 22.77 -6.27
CA ARG A 51 -16.11 22.97 -5.35
C ARG A 51 -16.54 22.74 -3.91
N THR A 52 -16.03 21.65 -3.33
CA THR A 52 -16.39 21.23 -1.97
C THR A 52 -15.15 20.75 -1.23
N LYS A 53 -15.15 20.89 0.08
CA LYS A 53 -14.11 20.34 0.94
C LYS A 53 -14.29 18.82 1.05
N CYS A 54 -13.20 18.09 0.87
CA CYS A 54 -13.15 16.65 1.08
C CYS A 54 -12.14 16.36 2.18
N ASP A 55 -12.61 15.70 3.23
CA ASP A 55 -11.76 15.33 4.37
C ASP A 55 -10.83 14.18 3.97
N GLY A 56 -9.64 14.15 4.57
CA GLY A 56 -8.68 13.05 4.37
C GLY A 56 -7.84 13.11 3.10
N ILE A 57 -8.00 14.14 2.26
CA ILE A 57 -7.18 14.36 1.07
C ILE A 57 -6.21 15.53 1.31
N LYS A 58 -4.98 15.40 0.84
CA LYS A 58 -3.93 16.41 0.87
C LYS A 58 -3.33 16.58 -0.52
N ALA A 59 -2.57 17.67 -0.71
CA ALA A 59 -1.88 17.93 -1.97
C ALA A 59 -0.94 16.80 -2.41
N GLU A 60 -0.32 16.10 -1.46
CA GLU A 60 0.57 14.95 -1.70
C GLU A 60 -0.15 13.73 -2.31
N ASP A 61 -1.48 13.64 -2.18
CA ASP A 61 -2.26 12.52 -2.70
C ASP A 61 -2.59 12.66 -4.20
N PHE A 62 -2.31 13.82 -4.80
CA PHE A 62 -2.64 14.11 -6.20
C PHE A 62 -1.45 13.87 -7.13
N TYR A 63 -1.31 12.63 -7.58
CA TYR A 63 -0.31 12.22 -8.57
C TYR A 63 -0.91 11.26 -9.61
N ILE A 64 -0.23 11.08 -10.75
CA ILE A 64 -0.70 10.19 -11.81
C ILE A 64 -0.75 8.74 -11.32
N GLY A 65 -1.93 8.12 -11.45
CA GLY A 65 -2.24 6.78 -10.98
C GLY A 65 -2.80 6.73 -9.56
N ALA A 66 -2.84 7.85 -8.83
CA ALA A 66 -3.49 7.91 -7.53
C ALA A 66 -4.98 7.58 -7.64
N ILE A 67 -5.52 6.90 -6.63
CA ILE A 67 -6.95 6.68 -6.47
C ILE A 67 -7.40 7.48 -5.25
N ILE A 68 -8.24 8.48 -5.47
CA ILE A 68 -8.71 9.39 -4.43
C ILE A 68 -10.19 9.14 -4.19
N THR A 69 -10.56 8.92 -2.93
CA THR A 69 -11.97 8.77 -2.55
C THR A 69 -12.64 10.14 -2.42
N ILE A 70 -13.61 10.42 -3.30
CA ILE A 70 -14.43 11.64 -3.27
C ILE A 70 -15.90 11.24 -3.11
N TYR A 71 -16.49 11.49 -1.93
CA TYR A 71 -17.87 11.12 -1.59
C TYR A 71 -18.19 9.65 -1.94
N SER A 72 -17.40 8.72 -1.39
CA SER A 72 -17.50 7.27 -1.60
C SER A 72 -17.29 6.80 -3.05
N ARG A 73 -16.65 7.63 -3.90
CA ARG A 73 -16.25 7.25 -5.26
C ARG A 73 -14.74 7.21 -5.36
N ASN A 74 -14.21 6.09 -5.84
CA ASN A 74 -12.79 5.91 -6.10
C ASN A 74 -12.46 6.55 -7.46
N ILE A 75 -11.95 7.77 -7.43
CA ILE A 75 -11.58 8.55 -8.61
C ILE A 75 -10.10 8.31 -8.92
N LYS A 76 -9.81 7.66 -10.05
CA LYS A 76 -8.43 7.41 -10.50
C LYS A 76 -7.92 8.60 -11.32
N ILE A 77 -6.79 9.18 -10.93
CA ILE A 77 -6.09 10.21 -11.70
C ILE A 77 -5.32 9.53 -12.83
N ILE A 78 -5.59 9.92 -14.07
CA ILE A 78 -5.00 9.29 -15.27
C ILE A 78 -3.91 10.14 -15.93
N ASP A 79 -4.05 11.46 -15.93
CA ASP A 79 -3.05 12.38 -16.50
C ASP A 79 -3.27 13.80 -15.95
N PHE A 80 -2.36 14.73 -16.28
CA PHE A 80 -2.56 16.16 -16.10
C PHE A 80 -3.43 16.72 -17.23
N ALA A 81 -4.42 17.54 -16.89
CA ALA A 81 -5.30 18.16 -17.89
C ALA A 81 -4.72 19.45 -18.49
N ASP A 82 -3.68 20.03 -17.89
CA ASP A 82 -3.03 21.24 -18.40
C ASP A 82 -1.51 21.26 -18.18
N LYS A 83 -0.83 22.04 -19.03
CA LYS A 83 0.64 22.13 -19.04
C LYS A 83 1.20 22.75 -17.75
N ASN A 84 0.48 23.67 -17.12
CA ASN A 84 0.95 24.34 -15.91
C ASN A 84 1.00 23.36 -14.73
N THR A 85 -0.08 22.61 -14.50
CA THR A 85 -0.10 21.54 -13.49
C THR A 85 0.98 20.50 -13.78
N LYS A 86 1.11 20.07 -15.04
CA LYS A 86 2.15 19.13 -15.46
C LYS A 86 3.55 19.64 -15.11
N SER A 87 3.91 20.85 -15.53
CA SER A 87 5.25 21.40 -15.24
C SER A 87 5.52 21.56 -13.74
N LYS A 88 4.51 21.92 -12.95
CA LYS A 88 4.64 22.08 -11.49
C LYS A 88 4.72 20.75 -10.75
N LEU A 89 3.88 19.76 -11.07
CA LEU A 89 3.76 18.53 -10.28
C LEU A 89 4.56 17.35 -10.84
N GLN A 90 4.74 17.27 -12.17
CA GLN A 90 5.54 16.18 -12.77
C GLN A 90 7.01 16.24 -12.34
N THR A 91 7.51 17.43 -12.02
CA THR A 91 8.86 17.61 -11.47
C THR A 91 8.97 17.25 -10.00
N ILE A 92 7.84 17.11 -9.30
CA ILE A 92 7.79 16.84 -7.86
C ILE A 92 7.66 15.34 -7.59
N THR A 93 6.80 14.59 -8.28
CA THR A 93 6.54 13.18 -7.90
C THR A 93 7.02 12.20 -8.96
N GLN A 94 8.11 11.47 -8.66
CA GLN A 94 8.62 10.37 -9.47
C GLN A 94 8.24 9.01 -8.84
N LYS A 95 8.03 8.01 -9.68
CA LYS A 95 7.84 6.61 -9.29
C LYS A 95 9.15 5.84 -9.34
N THR A 96 9.36 4.93 -8.41
CA THR A 96 10.41 3.90 -8.49
C THR A 96 9.86 2.56 -8.00
N PHE A 97 10.49 1.47 -8.44
CA PHE A 97 10.16 0.14 -7.98
C PHE A 97 11.19 -0.38 -6.98
N ALA A 98 10.69 -1.06 -5.96
CA ALA A 98 11.51 -1.65 -4.91
C ALA A 98 11.06 -3.08 -4.60
N ILE A 99 12.02 -3.93 -4.26
CA ILE A 99 11.75 -5.26 -3.68
C ILE A 99 12.48 -5.38 -2.35
N ILE A 100 11.76 -5.79 -1.30
CA ILE A 100 12.37 -6.38 -0.11
C ILE A 100 12.51 -7.89 -0.37
N LYS A 101 13.76 -8.36 -0.40
CA LYS A 101 14.15 -9.71 -0.81
C LYS A 101 13.91 -10.73 0.30
N PRO A 102 13.94 -12.05 -0.02
CA PRO A 102 13.49 -13.07 0.92
C PRO A 102 14.33 -13.17 2.20
N ASP A 103 15.60 -12.77 2.16
CA ASP A 103 16.55 -12.86 3.28
C ASP A 103 16.24 -11.91 4.46
N VAL A 104 15.33 -10.96 4.25
CA VAL A 104 15.01 -9.89 5.22
C VAL A 104 13.51 -9.67 5.41
N MET A 105 12.69 -10.63 4.98
CA MET A 105 11.22 -10.54 5.11
C MET A 105 10.77 -10.44 6.58
N ASP A 106 11.50 -11.06 7.51
CA ASP A 106 11.28 -10.95 8.96
C ASP A 106 11.55 -9.54 9.53
N LYS A 107 12.14 -8.64 8.73
CA LYS A 107 12.45 -7.25 9.09
C LYS A 107 11.72 -6.22 8.23
N MET A 108 10.72 -6.65 7.44
CA MET A 108 10.02 -5.77 6.51
C MET A 108 9.41 -4.53 7.19
N GLY A 109 8.88 -4.65 8.42
CA GLY A 109 8.32 -3.52 9.16
C GLY A 109 9.38 -2.45 9.48
N GLU A 110 10.56 -2.87 9.94
CA GLU A 110 11.69 -1.98 10.20
C GLU A 110 12.16 -1.24 8.94
N ILE A 111 12.25 -1.97 7.82
CA ILE A 111 12.64 -1.42 6.52
C ILE A 111 11.59 -0.42 6.01
N LEU A 112 10.29 -0.75 6.10
CA LEU A 112 9.20 0.14 5.71
C LEU A 112 9.19 1.43 6.54
N LYS A 113 9.46 1.37 7.85
CA LYS A 113 9.64 2.59 8.66
C LYS A 113 10.78 3.46 8.11
N ARG A 114 11.92 2.86 7.75
CA ARG A 114 13.05 3.60 7.18
C ARG A 114 12.70 4.23 5.84
N ILE A 115 11.99 3.51 4.96
CA ILE A 115 11.50 4.03 3.67
C ILE A 115 10.64 5.27 3.91
N ILE A 116 9.63 5.16 4.77
CA ILE A 116 8.68 6.24 5.09
C ILE A 116 9.39 7.42 5.76
N ALA A 117 10.37 7.18 6.64
CA ALA A 117 11.18 8.21 7.29
C ALA A 117 12.07 8.99 6.30
N HIS A 118 12.36 8.43 5.13
CA HIS A 118 13.05 9.11 4.03
C HIS A 118 12.08 9.74 3.02
N ASN A 119 10.87 10.07 3.47
CA ASN A 119 9.83 10.77 2.70
C ASN A 119 9.30 10.03 1.47
N PHE A 120 9.51 8.72 1.38
CA PHE A 120 8.81 7.92 0.39
C PHE A 120 7.36 7.67 0.82
N HIS A 121 6.44 7.83 -0.12
CA HIS A 121 5.08 7.33 -0.01
C HIS A 121 5.00 5.93 -0.66
N VAL A 122 4.41 4.97 0.05
CA VAL A 122 4.18 3.61 -0.47
C VAL A 122 2.85 3.63 -1.22
N ALA A 123 2.91 3.73 -2.55
CA ALA A 123 1.72 3.81 -3.39
C ALA A 123 1.07 2.45 -3.65
N ASN A 124 1.87 1.39 -3.72
CA ASN A 124 1.40 0.00 -3.79
C ASN A 124 2.37 -0.91 -3.02
N ILE A 125 1.82 -1.95 -2.41
CA ILE A 125 2.55 -2.99 -1.69
C ILE A 125 1.88 -4.33 -1.98
N LYS A 126 2.66 -5.34 -2.38
CA LYS A 126 2.19 -6.72 -2.62
C LYS A 126 3.29 -7.73 -2.32
N MET A 127 2.99 -8.71 -1.47
CA MET A 127 3.85 -9.88 -1.29
C MET A 127 3.53 -10.92 -2.37
N VAL A 128 4.57 -11.38 -3.06
CA VAL A 128 4.43 -12.30 -4.20
C VAL A 128 5.45 -13.41 -4.11
N LYS A 129 5.13 -14.57 -4.68
CA LYS A 129 6.09 -15.66 -4.88
C LYS A 129 6.34 -15.83 -6.37
N LEU A 130 7.54 -15.44 -6.81
CA LEU A 130 7.91 -15.50 -8.22
C LEU A 130 8.14 -16.94 -8.67
N THR A 131 7.61 -17.30 -9.84
CA THR A 131 8.06 -18.51 -10.55
C THR A 131 9.43 -18.29 -11.19
N LYS A 132 10.10 -19.36 -11.61
CA LYS A 132 11.39 -19.25 -12.32
C LYS A 132 11.25 -18.45 -13.61
N GLU A 133 10.16 -18.64 -14.33
CA GLU A 133 9.85 -17.92 -15.57
C GLU A 133 9.67 -16.43 -15.29
N GLN A 134 8.89 -16.09 -14.26
CA GLN A 134 8.66 -14.70 -13.83
C GLN A 134 9.95 -14.02 -13.38
N ALA A 135 10.77 -14.69 -12.55
CA ALA A 135 12.05 -14.16 -12.09
C ALA A 135 13.05 -14.00 -13.25
N THR A 136 13.02 -14.91 -14.24
CA THR A 136 13.86 -14.80 -15.45
C THR A 136 13.45 -13.60 -16.30
N GLU A 137 12.14 -13.39 -16.53
CA GLU A 137 11.65 -12.22 -17.27
C GLU A 137 11.96 -10.92 -16.51
N PHE A 138 11.81 -10.91 -15.18
CA PHE A 138 12.18 -9.76 -14.36
C PHE A 138 13.68 -9.42 -14.44
N CYS A 139 14.56 -10.42 -14.54
CA CYS A 139 15.99 -10.20 -14.63
C CYS A 139 16.50 -10.02 -16.07
N LYS A 140 15.60 -9.96 -17.06
CA LYS A 140 15.95 -9.83 -18.48
C LYS A 140 16.66 -8.50 -18.75
N GLY A 141 17.76 -8.56 -19.49
CA GLY A 141 18.63 -7.40 -19.75
C GLY A 141 19.71 -7.16 -18.69
N LYS A 142 19.69 -7.89 -17.56
CA LYS A 142 20.79 -7.89 -16.59
C LYS A 142 21.86 -8.90 -17.03
N GLU A 143 22.97 -8.41 -17.55
CA GLU A 143 24.11 -9.28 -17.92
C GLU A 143 24.99 -9.53 -16.69
N SER A 144 24.86 -10.71 -16.10
CA SER A 144 25.71 -11.14 -14.98
C SER A 144 25.93 -12.64 -14.98
N THR A 145 27.15 -13.07 -14.70
CA THR A 145 27.48 -14.49 -14.47
C THR A 145 26.75 -15.07 -13.24
N GLN A 146 26.21 -14.20 -12.37
CA GLN A 146 25.48 -14.58 -11.17
C GLN A 146 23.96 -14.73 -11.40
N LEU A 147 23.46 -14.44 -12.60
CA LEU A 147 22.02 -14.43 -12.91
C LEU A 147 21.27 -15.71 -12.48
N PRO A 148 21.81 -16.94 -12.71
CA PRO A 148 21.13 -18.16 -12.26
C PRO A 148 20.97 -18.24 -10.74
N PHE A 149 21.95 -17.73 -9.98
CA PHE A 149 21.90 -17.71 -8.53
C PHE A 149 20.92 -16.66 -8.02
N ILE A 150 20.84 -15.50 -8.69
CA ILE A 150 19.87 -14.45 -8.38
C ILE A 150 18.44 -14.97 -8.62
N ILE A 151 18.18 -15.63 -9.75
CA ILE A 151 16.88 -16.22 -10.06
C ILE A 151 16.50 -17.29 -9.03
N ASN A 152 17.43 -18.21 -8.70
CA ASN A 152 17.18 -19.22 -7.68
C ASN A 152 16.89 -18.60 -6.31
N PHE A 153 17.56 -17.50 -5.96
CA PHE A 153 17.33 -16.80 -4.71
C PHE A 153 15.96 -16.11 -4.68
N LEU A 154 15.61 -15.34 -5.72
CA LEU A 154 14.32 -14.64 -5.82
C LEU A 154 13.10 -15.57 -5.87
N THR A 155 13.30 -16.84 -6.27
CA THR A 155 12.24 -17.86 -6.34
C THR A 155 12.19 -18.78 -5.13
N SER A 156 13.15 -18.67 -4.22
CA SER A 156 13.24 -19.55 -3.04
C SER A 156 12.09 -19.33 -2.07
N GLU A 157 11.77 -18.07 -1.79
CA GLU A 157 10.78 -17.63 -0.80
C GLU A 157 10.09 -16.35 -1.31
N PRO A 158 8.95 -15.94 -0.71
CA PRO A 158 8.26 -14.72 -1.08
C PRO A 158 9.12 -13.46 -1.03
N VAL A 159 8.76 -12.48 -1.86
CA VAL A 159 9.32 -11.13 -1.87
C VAL A 159 8.21 -10.11 -1.66
N LEU A 160 8.56 -8.94 -1.12
CA LEU A 160 7.63 -7.82 -1.00
C LEU A 160 7.95 -6.77 -2.07
N ALA A 161 7.08 -6.66 -3.07
CA ALA A 161 7.13 -5.66 -4.11
C ALA A 161 6.49 -4.35 -3.62
N LEU A 162 7.11 -3.22 -3.97
CA LEU A 162 6.67 -1.88 -3.58
C LEU A 162 6.72 -0.93 -4.79
N GLU A 163 5.67 -0.13 -4.96
CA GLU A 163 5.71 1.12 -5.73
C GLU A 163 5.94 2.27 -4.76
N LEU A 164 7.06 2.97 -4.93
CA LEU A 164 7.43 4.10 -4.09
C LEU A 164 7.31 5.40 -4.89
N LEU A 165 6.78 6.42 -4.22
CA LEU A 165 6.70 7.79 -4.72
C LEU A 165 7.55 8.72 -3.89
N GLY A 166 8.18 9.68 -4.55
CA GLY A 166 8.91 10.75 -3.90
C GLY A 166 9.58 11.67 -4.91
N ASP A 167 10.19 12.72 -4.39
CA ASP A 167 10.99 13.66 -5.18
C ASP A 167 12.27 12.97 -5.64
N ASP A 168 12.50 12.91 -6.96
CA ASP A 168 13.64 12.18 -7.56
C ASP A 168 13.76 10.75 -7.00
N ALA A 169 12.60 10.08 -6.88
CA ALA A 169 12.41 8.80 -6.21
C ALA A 169 13.45 7.74 -6.60
N VAL A 170 13.82 7.64 -7.88
CA VAL A 170 14.80 6.64 -8.34
C VAL A 170 16.17 6.93 -7.72
N ALA A 171 16.68 8.16 -7.85
CA ALA A 171 17.99 8.51 -7.33
C ALA A 171 18.04 8.48 -5.80
N GLN A 172 16.98 8.97 -5.13
CA GLN A 172 16.87 8.90 -3.68
C GLN A 172 16.80 7.45 -3.19
N TRP A 173 16.12 6.58 -3.91
CA TRP A 173 15.99 5.17 -3.55
C TRP A 173 17.32 4.44 -3.70
N LEU A 174 18.02 4.63 -4.82
CA LEU A 174 19.37 4.09 -5.05
C LEU A 174 20.36 4.59 -3.98
N LYS A 175 20.27 5.87 -3.59
CA LYS A 175 21.08 6.43 -2.50
C LYS A 175 20.76 5.80 -1.15
N LEU A 176 19.48 5.57 -0.83
CA LEU A 176 19.05 4.96 0.43
C LEU A 176 19.46 3.48 0.53
N ILE A 177 19.36 2.72 -0.56
CA ILE A 177 19.75 1.30 -0.55
C ILE A 177 21.27 1.12 -0.59
N GLY A 178 22.00 2.01 -1.27
CA GLY A 178 23.45 1.95 -1.43
C GLY A 178 23.92 0.96 -2.51
N PRO A 179 25.24 0.74 -2.64
CA PRO A 179 25.84 -0.16 -3.65
C PRO A 179 25.28 -1.58 -3.60
N GLU A 180 25.26 -2.29 -4.74
CA GLU A 180 24.71 -3.66 -4.85
C GLU A 180 25.46 -4.67 -3.98
N ASP A 181 26.79 -4.57 -3.92
CA ASP A 181 27.62 -5.39 -3.04
C ASP A 181 27.50 -4.88 -1.60
N SER A 182 26.90 -5.70 -0.73
CA SER A 182 26.69 -5.35 0.68
C SER A 182 28.00 -5.07 1.44
N SER A 183 29.11 -5.69 1.05
CA SER A 183 30.44 -5.45 1.64
C SER A 183 31.04 -4.12 1.19
N GLU A 184 30.78 -3.70 -0.04
CA GLU A 184 31.10 -2.35 -0.49
C GLU A 184 30.21 -1.32 0.22
N ALA A 185 28.90 -1.56 0.28
CA ALA A 185 27.95 -0.69 0.96
C ALA A 185 28.35 -0.43 2.42
N ARG A 186 28.79 -1.46 3.15
CA ARG A 186 29.32 -1.30 4.52
C ARG A 186 30.53 -0.37 4.63
N LYS A 187 31.33 -0.24 3.56
CA LYS A 187 32.52 0.63 3.53
C LYS A 187 32.17 2.05 3.09
N THR A 188 31.32 2.20 2.07
CA THR A 188 31.09 3.48 1.39
C THR A 188 29.80 4.19 1.82
N ALA A 189 28.80 3.42 2.27
CA ALA A 189 27.49 3.92 2.70
C ALA A 189 26.95 3.11 3.90
N PRO A 190 27.62 3.11 5.07
CA PRO A 190 27.35 2.19 6.18
C PRO A 190 25.93 2.28 6.77
N SER A 191 25.22 3.40 6.56
CA SER A 191 23.83 3.57 6.98
C SER A 191 22.80 3.08 5.95
N SER A 192 23.23 2.68 4.76
CA SER A 192 22.35 2.23 3.68
C SER A 192 21.63 0.93 4.03
N LEU A 193 20.49 0.66 3.38
CA LEU A 193 19.73 -0.56 3.66
C LEU A 193 20.53 -1.83 3.32
N ARG A 194 21.28 -1.85 2.21
CA ARG A 194 22.13 -3.00 1.85
C ARG A 194 23.29 -3.19 2.82
N ALA A 195 23.86 -2.11 3.37
CA ALA A 195 24.88 -2.21 4.42
C ALA A 195 24.32 -2.78 5.73
N CYS A 196 23.11 -2.36 6.13
CA CYS A 196 22.48 -2.73 7.39
C CYS A 196 21.92 -4.16 7.39
N TYR A 197 21.35 -4.62 6.27
CA TYR A 197 20.61 -5.88 6.21
C TYR A 197 21.17 -6.90 5.22
N GLY A 198 21.94 -6.47 4.22
CA GLY A 198 22.49 -7.34 3.18
C GLY A 198 23.71 -8.14 3.65
N LYS A 199 23.84 -9.37 3.14
CA LYS A 199 24.93 -10.29 3.44
C LYS A 199 26.04 -10.18 2.39
N ASP A 200 25.68 -10.35 1.12
CA ASP A 200 26.59 -10.40 -0.04
C ASP A 200 25.96 -9.71 -1.27
N ASN A 201 26.46 -10.00 -2.48
CA ASN A 201 25.97 -9.39 -3.73
C ASN A 201 24.63 -9.97 -4.23
N ILE A 202 24.32 -11.23 -3.88
CA ILE A 202 23.08 -11.92 -4.27
C ILE A 202 22.01 -11.67 -3.20
N GLN A 203 22.35 -11.98 -1.94
CA GLN A 203 21.56 -11.70 -0.73
C GLN A 203 21.86 -10.29 -0.23
N ASN A 204 21.52 -9.29 -1.03
CA ASN A 204 21.74 -7.88 -0.71
C ASN A 204 20.52 -7.20 -0.11
N ALA A 205 19.55 -7.96 0.44
CA ALA A 205 18.32 -7.48 1.07
C ALA A 205 17.31 -6.72 0.19
N ILE A 206 17.75 -5.82 -0.69
CA ILE A 206 16.87 -4.83 -1.36
C ILE A 206 17.23 -4.65 -2.85
N HIS A 207 16.20 -4.64 -3.69
CA HIS A 207 16.27 -4.21 -5.10
C HIS A 207 15.73 -2.79 -5.27
N GLY A 208 16.29 -2.06 -6.23
CA GLY A 208 15.76 -0.78 -6.71
C GLY A 208 16.03 -0.62 -8.20
N SER A 209 15.09 -0.03 -8.92
CA SER A 209 15.26 0.23 -10.36
C SER A 209 16.42 1.18 -10.62
N GLU A 210 17.19 0.91 -11.68
CA GLU A 210 18.38 1.70 -12.03
C GLU A 210 18.04 3.08 -12.63
N ASN A 211 16.89 3.19 -13.29
CA ASN A 211 16.43 4.40 -13.97
C ASN A 211 14.89 4.39 -14.09
N SER A 212 14.32 5.47 -14.61
CA SER A 212 12.86 5.65 -14.73
C SER A 212 12.20 4.63 -15.67
N ASP A 213 12.84 4.31 -16.80
CA ASP A 213 12.31 3.35 -17.78
C ASP A 213 12.29 1.93 -17.19
N ALA A 214 13.34 1.55 -16.46
CA ALA A 214 13.38 0.30 -15.71
C ALA A 214 12.26 0.26 -14.65
N ALA A 215 12.07 1.35 -13.89
CA ALA A 215 11.00 1.43 -12.90
C ALA A 215 9.62 1.26 -13.53
N GLU A 216 9.33 1.91 -14.66
CA GLU A 216 8.03 1.79 -15.33
C GLU A 216 7.76 0.36 -15.81
N ASN A 217 8.78 -0.31 -16.38
CA ASN A 217 8.67 -1.69 -16.83
C ASN A 217 8.48 -2.66 -15.65
N GLU A 218 9.25 -2.51 -14.58
CA GLU A 218 9.15 -3.34 -13.37
C GLU A 218 7.79 -3.11 -12.68
N LEU A 219 7.34 -1.87 -12.52
CA LEU A 219 6.01 -1.54 -11.98
C LEU A 219 4.89 -2.17 -12.81
N SER A 220 4.96 -2.07 -14.13
CA SER A 220 3.97 -2.66 -15.04
C SER A 220 3.91 -4.19 -14.95
N PHE A 221 5.02 -4.84 -14.55
CA PHE A 221 5.08 -6.28 -14.35
C PHE A 221 4.46 -6.69 -13.00
N PHE A 222 4.77 -6.00 -11.90
CA PHE A 222 4.28 -6.35 -10.56
C PHE A 222 2.89 -5.80 -10.24
N PHE A 223 2.56 -4.62 -10.77
CA PHE A 223 1.31 -3.89 -10.54
C PHE A 223 0.66 -3.50 -11.88
N PRO A 224 0.26 -4.48 -12.71
CA PRO A 224 -0.37 -4.17 -13.99
C PRO A 224 -1.68 -3.40 -13.77
N ASP A 225 -1.97 -2.43 -14.64
CA ASP A 225 -3.25 -1.74 -14.64
C ASP A 225 -4.40 -2.76 -14.82
N GLN A 226 -5.53 -2.57 -14.14
CA GLN A 226 -6.73 -3.41 -14.29
C GLN A 226 -7.21 -3.52 -15.76
N LYS A 227 -6.89 -2.54 -16.60
CA LYS A 227 -7.18 -2.59 -18.05
C LYS A 227 -6.26 -3.52 -18.84
N SER A 228 -5.14 -3.94 -18.25
CA SER A 228 -4.18 -4.85 -18.85
C SER A 228 -4.73 -6.28 -18.85
N LYS A 229 -4.56 -6.99 -19.96
CA LYS A 229 -4.83 -8.44 -20.01
C LYS A 229 -3.75 -9.27 -19.30
N LYS A 230 -2.66 -8.64 -18.86
CA LYS A 230 -1.55 -9.32 -18.17
C LYS A 230 -1.85 -9.37 -16.68
N LYS A 231 -1.83 -10.57 -16.10
CA LYS A 231 -1.83 -10.76 -14.66
C LYS A 231 -0.39 -10.63 -14.14
N GLY A 232 -0.22 -9.89 -13.05
CA GLY A 232 1.06 -9.82 -12.34
C GLY A 232 1.32 -11.12 -11.58
N PRO A 233 2.45 -11.23 -10.85
CA PRO A 233 2.69 -12.35 -9.96
C PRO A 233 1.57 -12.53 -8.93
N ASP A 234 1.24 -13.80 -8.64
CA ASP A 234 0.20 -14.13 -7.68
C ASP A 234 0.63 -13.74 -6.25
N ASN A 235 -0.37 -13.41 -5.43
CA ASN A 235 -0.17 -13.20 -4.00
C ASN A 235 0.17 -14.52 -3.27
N THR A 236 0.53 -14.42 -2.00
CA THR A 236 1.06 -15.55 -1.22
C THR A 236 0.11 -16.08 -0.14
N ALA A 237 -1.17 -15.71 -0.18
CA ALA A 237 -2.14 -16.14 0.82
C ALA A 237 -2.32 -17.66 0.80
N THR A 238 -2.34 -18.26 1.98
CA THR A 238 -2.37 -19.72 2.17
C THR A 238 -3.73 -20.25 2.65
N LEU A 239 -4.54 -19.38 3.26
CA LEU A 239 -5.85 -19.63 3.86
C LEU A 239 -5.86 -20.73 4.93
N LYS A 240 -4.71 -20.94 5.59
CA LYS A 240 -4.51 -22.04 6.56
C LYS A 240 -4.03 -21.50 7.88
N ASN A 241 -4.76 -21.86 8.95
CA ASN A 241 -4.43 -21.48 10.34
C ASN A 241 -4.03 -20.00 10.45
N CYS A 242 -4.92 -19.13 9.98
CA CYS A 242 -4.61 -17.73 9.74
C CYS A 242 -5.74 -16.82 10.22
N THR A 243 -5.38 -15.58 10.54
CA THR A 243 -6.34 -14.49 10.78
C THR A 243 -6.07 -13.34 9.82
N CYS A 244 -7.12 -12.64 9.41
CA CYS A 244 -7.00 -11.43 8.63
C CYS A 244 -6.68 -10.25 9.56
N CYS A 245 -5.75 -9.40 9.14
CA CYS A 245 -5.49 -8.11 9.75
C CYS A 245 -5.53 -7.03 8.67
N ILE A 246 -6.26 -5.93 8.91
CA ILE A 246 -6.32 -4.81 7.96
C ILE A 246 -5.78 -3.56 8.65
N ILE A 247 -4.72 -2.97 8.10
CA ILE A 247 -4.30 -1.62 8.45
C ILE A 247 -5.25 -0.64 7.75
N LYS A 248 -5.99 0.12 8.55
CA LYS A 248 -7.04 1.03 8.08
C LYS A 248 -6.47 2.29 7.41
N PRO A 249 -7.26 2.96 6.54
CA PRO A 249 -6.79 4.12 5.78
C PRO A 249 -6.18 5.24 6.63
N HIS A 250 -6.77 5.63 7.76
CA HIS A 250 -6.18 6.68 8.60
C HIS A 250 -4.77 6.32 9.10
N ALA A 251 -4.49 5.06 9.42
CA ALA A 251 -3.18 4.63 9.90
C ALA A 251 -2.13 4.68 8.76
N ILE A 252 -2.54 4.39 7.53
CA ILE A 252 -1.72 4.56 6.32
C ILE A 252 -1.41 6.04 6.10
N GLN A 253 -2.43 6.92 6.16
CA GLN A 253 -2.28 8.37 6.02
C GLN A 253 -1.39 8.99 7.10
N GLN A 254 -1.37 8.39 8.30
CA GLN A 254 -0.49 8.76 9.41
C GLN A 254 0.90 8.11 9.33
N LYS A 255 1.23 7.45 8.21
CA LYS A 255 2.56 6.87 7.96
C LYS A 255 2.94 5.77 8.97
N LEU A 256 1.95 5.03 9.48
CA LEU A 256 2.13 4.02 10.54
C LEU A 256 2.37 2.59 10.03
N ILE A 257 2.39 2.36 8.71
CA ILE A 257 2.50 1.02 8.09
C ILE A 257 3.68 0.22 8.69
N GLY A 258 4.88 0.80 8.63
CA GLY A 258 6.09 0.13 9.12
C GLY A 258 6.07 -0.15 10.62
N HIS A 259 5.49 0.75 11.42
CA HIS A 259 5.37 0.59 12.87
C HIS A 259 4.45 -0.56 13.26
N ILE A 260 3.29 -0.66 12.61
CA ILE A 260 2.32 -1.72 12.86
C ILE A 260 2.89 -3.08 12.46
N ILE A 261 3.48 -3.16 11.26
CA ILE A 261 4.08 -4.41 10.75
C ILE A 261 5.25 -4.84 11.65
N GLU A 262 6.12 -3.92 12.05
CA GLU A 262 7.24 -4.23 12.94
C GLU A 262 6.75 -4.77 14.30
N ASP A 263 5.71 -4.18 14.89
CA ASP A 263 5.14 -4.65 16.16
C ASP A 263 4.52 -6.06 16.02
N ILE A 264 3.88 -6.35 14.88
CA ILE A 264 3.36 -7.70 14.57
C ILE A 264 4.51 -8.71 14.50
N GLN A 265 5.59 -8.38 13.77
CA GLN A 265 6.75 -9.26 13.62
C GLN A 265 7.50 -9.46 14.95
N LYS A 266 7.68 -8.40 15.74
CA LYS A 266 8.31 -8.47 17.07
C LYS A 266 7.50 -9.30 18.06
N ALA A 267 6.18 -9.36 17.89
CA ALA A 267 5.32 -10.21 18.70
C ALA A 267 5.38 -11.70 18.32
N GLY A 268 6.17 -12.07 17.29
CA GLY A 268 6.43 -13.46 16.89
C GLY A 268 5.52 -13.99 15.79
N TYR A 269 4.61 -13.17 15.27
CA TYR A 269 3.72 -13.55 14.18
C TYR A 269 4.42 -13.49 12.82
N THR A 270 3.97 -14.34 11.90
CA THR A 270 4.43 -14.36 10.51
C THR A 270 3.35 -13.73 9.62
N ILE A 271 3.75 -12.80 8.76
CA ILE A 271 2.88 -12.24 7.73
C ILE A 271 3.13 -13.06 6.47
N SER A 272 2.20 -13.95 6.13
CA SER A 272 2.31 -14.87 4.98
C SER A 272 1.79 -14.25 3.69
N ALA A 273 0.93 -13.23 3.77
CA ALA A 273 0.52 -12.41 2.64
C ALA A 273 0.24 -10.97 3.08
N ILE A 274 0.51 -10.02 2.20
CA ILE A 274 0.23 -8.59 2.42
C ILE A 274 -0.05 -7.95 1.07
N GLN A 275 -1.12 -7.16 0.99
CA GLN A 275 -1.45 -6.42 -0.22
C GLN A 275 -2.28 -5.17 0.12
N GLN A 276 -2.08 -4.10 -0.66
CA GLN A 276 -2.92 -2.90 -0.58
C GLN A 276 -4.17 -3.03 -1.45
N PHE A 277 -5.28 -2.52 -0.94
CA PHE A 277 -6.58 -2.52 -1.62
C PHE A 277 -7.26 -1.16 -1.49
N HIS A 278 -8.09 -0.82 -2.49
CA HIS A 278 -9.05 0.27 -2.40
C HIS A 278 -10.44 -0.35 -2.37
N VAL A 279 -11.07 -0.35 -1.18
CA VAL A 279 -12.38 -0.98 -0.99
C VAL A 279 -13.46 0.04 -1.35
N ASP A 280 -14.33 -0.31 -2.30
CA ASP A 280 -15.46 0.56 -2.65
C ASP A 280 -16.62 0.40 -1.68
N SER A 281 -17.73 1.11 -1.95
CA SER A 281 -18.85 1.12 -1.02
C SER A 281 -19.54 -0.22 -0.85
N VAL A 282 -19.73 -0.94 -1.94
CA VAL A 282 -20.46 -2.22 -1.92
C VAL A 282 -19.63 -3.26 -1.19
N ASN A 283 -18.33 -3.32 -1.53
CA ASN A 283 -17.41 -4.27 -0.94
C ASN A 283 -17.15 -3.99 0.55
N ALA A 284 -17.11 -2.71 0.96
CA ALA A 284 -16.95 -2.35 2.37
C ALA A 284 -18.20 -2.69 3.20
N GLU A 285 -19.39 -2.48 2.65
CA GLU A 285 -20.66 -2.85 3.31
C GLU A 285 -20.80 -4.37 3.45
N GLU A 286 -20.45 -5.11 2.41
CA GLU A 286 -20.44 -6.58 2.39
C GLU A 286 -19.45 -7.13 3.41
N PHE A 287 -18.19 -6.66 3.38
CA PHE A 287 -17.16 -7.11 4.31
C PHE A 287 -17.53 -6.88 5.79
N LEU A 288 -18.17 -5.75 6.10
CA LEU A 288 -18.55 -5.39 7.46
C LEU A 288 -19.99 -5.79 7.83
N GLU A 289 -20.71 -6.52 6.96
CA GLU A 289 -22.15 -6.80 7.13
C GLU A 289 -22.46 -7.46 8.49
N VAL A 290 -21.57 -8.30 8.99
CA VAL A 290 -21.69 -8.98 10.29
C VAL A 290 -21.84 -8.01 11.47
N TYR A 291 -21.37 -6.77 11.34
CA TYR A 291 -21.47 -5.74 12.38
C TYR A 291 -22.75 -4.89 12.27
N LYS A 292 -23.51 -5.04 11.18
CA LYS A 292 -24.70 -4.24 10.90
C LYS A 292 -25.80 -4.53 11.92
N GLY A 293 -26.24 -3.47 12.62
CA GLY A 293 -27.24 -3.58 13.69
C GLY A 293 -26.68 -4.10 15.03
N VAL A 294 -25.43 -4.58 15.07
CA VAL A 294 -24.72 -4.97 16.30
C VAL A 294 -23.92 -3.80 16.86
N LEU A 295 -23.16 -3.11 15.99
CA LEU A 295 -22.35 -1.94 16.37
C LEU A 295 -23.05 -0.64 15.97
N THR A 296 -23.12 0.29 16.92
CA THR A 296 -23.69 1.63 16.71
C THR A 296 -22.96 2.43 15.64
N ASP A 297 -21.67 2.17 15.48
CA ASP A 297 -20.77 2.92 14.60
C ASP A 297 -20.61 2.27 13.21
N TYR A 298 -21.43 1.27 12.87
CA TYR A 298 -21.32 0.50 11.61
C TYR A 298 -21.15 1.39 10.37
N GLY A 299 -22.02 2.40 10.20
CA GLY A 299 -21.94 3.30 9.04
C GLY A 299 -20.63 4.09 8.99
N ALA A 300 -20.08 4.49 10.14
CA ALA A 300 -18.80 5.19 10.21
C ALA A 300 -17.61 4.24 9.99
N MET A 301 -17.71 2.97 10.42
CA MET A 301 -16.70 1.94 10.12
C MET A 301 -16.60 1.66 8.63
N VAL A 302 -17.74 1.53 7.96
CA VAL A 302 -17.83 1.42 6.49
C VAL A 302 -17.19 2.64 5.83
N GLY A 303 -17.54 3.85 6.29
CA GLY A 303 -16.96 5.10 5.78
C GLY A 303 -15.44 5.18 5.94
N GLU A 304 -14.89 4.72 7.06
CA GLU A 304 -13.44 4.67 7.30
C GLU A 304 -12.73 3.66 6.39
N LEU A 305 -13.33 2.50 6.10
CA LEU A 305 -12.70 1.53 5.19
C LEU A 305 -12.68 2.04 3.73
N GLN A 306 -13.67 2.87 3.36
CA GLN A 306 -13.77 3.50 2.03
C GLN A 306 -12.88 4.74 1.87
N SER A 307 -12.43 5.36 2.97
CA SER A 307 -11.84 6.70 2.92
C SER A 307 -10.47 6.77 2.23
N GLY A 308 -9.88 5.63 1.89
CA GLY A 308 -8.60 5.56 1.19
C GLY A 308 -8.10 4.12 1.04
N PRO A 309 -6.82 3.93 0.68
CA PRO A 309 -6.22 2.62 0.63
C PRO A 309 -6.20 1.97 2.01
N CYS A 310 -6.40 0.66 2.07
CA CYS A 310 -6.12 -0.16 3.24
C CYS A 310 -5.11 -1.26 2.88
N ILE A 311 -4.40 -1.81 3.86
CA ILE A 311 -3.50 -2.95 3.65
C ILE A 311 -4.07 -4.15 4.38
N ALA A 312 -4.47 -5.18 3.63
CA ALA A 312 -4.89 -6.45 4.19
C ALA A 312 -3.68 -7.39 4.30
N MET A 313 -3.65 -8.19 5.36
CA MET A 313 -2.58 -9.12 5.68
C MET A 313 -3.15 -10.45 6.16
N GLU A 314 -2.57 -11.53 5.67
CA GLU A 314 -2.72 -12.86 6.26
C GLU A 314 -1.67 -13.03 7.36
N ILE A 315 -2.15 -13.23 8.59
CA ILE A 315 -1.29 -13.45 9.76
C ILE A 315 -1.36 -14.92 10.16
N THR A 316 -0.18 -15.52 10.29
CA THR A 316 0.02 -16.91 10.72
C THR A 316 1.01 -16.97 11.88
N HIS A 317 1.17 -18.14 12.46
CA HIS A 317 2.15 -18.40 13.51
C HIS A 317 2.95 -19.66 13.20
N LYS A 318 4.23 -19.70 13.59
CA LYS A 318 5.11 -20.86 13.32
C LYS A 318 4.75 -22.08 14.16
N ASP A 319 4.19 -21.86 15.34
CA ASP A 319 3.60 -22.94 16.15
C ASP A 319 2.19 -23.23 15.63
N GLU A 320 2.01 -24.40 15.03
CA GLU A 320 0.73 -24.86 14.48
C GLU A 320 -0.34 -25.10 15.56
N ASN A 321 0.05 -25.25 16.83
CA ASN A 321 -0.89 -25.43 17.94
C ASN A 321 -1.35 -24.10 18.57
N CYS A 322 -0.80 -22.97 18.13
CA CYS A 322 -1.21 -21.66 18.61
C CYS A 322 -2.61 -21.35 18.11
N ASP A 323 -3.50 -20.95 19.03
CA ASP A 323 -4.77 -20.31 18.68
C ASP A 323 -4.48 -18.89 18.20
N ILE A 324 -4.10 -18.81 16.92
CA ILE A 324 -3.71 -17.58 16.24
C ILE A 324 -4.79 -16.50 16.36
N HIS A 325 -6.07 -16.88 16.34
CA HIS A 325 -7.17 -15.94 16.39
C HIS A 325 -7.25 -15.29 17.76
N THR A 326 -7.33 -16.09 18.82
CA THR A 326 -7.43 -15.56 20.18
C THR A 326 -6.18 -14.78 20.57
N ASP A 327 -5.00 -15.26 20.21
CA ASP A 327 -3.74 -14.63 20.58
C ASP A 327 -3.48 -13.34 19.78
N PHE A 328 -3.77 -13.32 18.48
CA PHE A 328 -3.61 -12.10 17.69
C PHE A 328 -4.63 -11.02 18.08
N ARG A 329 -5.85 -11.40 18.47
CA ARG A 329 -6.82 -10.44 19.05
C ARG A 329 -6.32 -9.81 20.35
N LYS A 330 -5.57 -10.56 21.18
CA LYS A 330 -4.91 -9.98 22.37
C LYS A 330 -3.87 -8.93 21.98
N LEU A 331 -3.09 -9.16 20.91
CA LEU A 331 -2.13 -8.18 20.37
C LEU A 331 -2.84 -6.94 19.82
N CYS A 332 -3.97 -7.10 19.11
CA CYS A 332 -4.75 -5.98 18.60
C CYS A 332 -5.38 -5.16 19.75
N GLY A 333 -5.91 -5.84 20.76
CA GLY A 333 -6.53 -5.23 21.93
C GLY A 333 -7.98 -4.79 21.70
N PRO A 334 -8.58 -4.11 22.71
CA PRO A 334 -9.95 -3.62 22.65
C PRO A 334 -10.22 -2.75 21.42
N MET A 335 -11.42 -2.84 20.86
CA MET A 335 -11.81 -2.09 19.67
C MET A 335 -11.74 -0.58 19.86
N ASP A 336 -11.99 -0.11 21.09
CA ASP A 336 -11.87 1.29 21.49
C ASP A 336 -10.43 1.60 21.95
N PRO A 337 -9.69 2.46 21.23
CA PRO A 337 -8.32 2.84 21.60
C PRO A 337 -8.19 3.47 22.99
N ASP A 338 -9.18 4.25 23.45
CA ASP A 338 -9.09 4.91 24.76
C ASP A 338 -9.18 3.88 25.89
N ILE A 339 -10.09 2.91 25.76
CA ILE A 339 -10.15 1.76 26.66
C ILE A 339 -8.85 0.96 26.56
N ALA A 340 -8.38 0.66 25.35
CA ALA A 340 -7.16 -0.11 25.11
C ALA A 340 -5.94 0.54 25.80
N ARG A 341 -5.77 1.86 25.72
CA ARG A 341 -4.68 2.58 26.40
C ARG A 341 -4.74 2.46 27.92
N GLN A 342 -5.93 2.36 28.51
CA GLN A 342 -6.09 2.22 29.96
C GLN A 342 -5.81 0.80 30.44
N ILE A 343 -6.33 -0.22 29.75
CA ILE A 343 -6.30 -1.61 30.25
C ILE A 343 -5.17 -2.45 29.64
N ARG A 344 -4.73 -2.13 28.42
CA ARG A 344 -3.71 -2.87 27.66
C ARG A 344 -2.89 -1.91 26.75
N PRO A 345 -2.07 -1.01 27.31
CA PRO A 345 -1.41 0.07 26.57
C PRO A 345 -0.46 -0.38 25.45
N ASN A 346 -0.01 -1.63 25.49
CA ASN A 346 0.94 -2.17 24.51
C ASN A 346 0.28 -2.79 23.27
N THR A 347 -1.06 -2.76 23.15
CA THR A 347 -1.76 -3.33 21.99
C THR A 347 -1.72 -2.40 20.79
N LEU A 348 -1.90 -2.95 19.58
CA LEU A 348 -1.83 -2.17 18.33
C LEU A 348 -2.85 -1.02 18.33
N ARG A 349 -4.10 -1.30 18.74
CA ARG A 349 -5.17 -0.28 18.79
C ARG A 349 -4.88 0.80 19.84
N ALA A 350 -4.24 0.46 20.95
CA ALA A 350 -3.84 1.43 21.98
C ALA A 350 -2.76 2.39 21.47
N LYS A 351 -1.74 1.84 20.78
CA LYS A 351 -0.60 2.61 20.26
C LYS A 351 -0.95 3.49 19.08
N TYR A 352 -1.77 2.98 18.16
CA TYR A 352 -1.92 3.57 16.82
C TYR A 352 -3.35 4.05 16.51
N GLY A 353 -4.35 3.65 17.29
CA GLY A 353 -5.73 4.09 17.09
C GLY A 353 -5.97 5.51 17.61
N ASN A 354 -6.80 6.27 16.91
CA ASN A 354 -7.25 7.62 17.30
C ASN A 354 -8.62 7.58 17.99
N THR A 355 -9.59 6.86 17.41
CA THR A 355 -10.97 6.76 17.89
C THR A 355 -11.50 5.34 17.72
N LYS A 356 -12.70 5.03 18.22
CA LYS A 356 -13.34 3.72 18.04
C LYS A 356 -13.49 3.30 16.57
N VAL A 357 -13.74 4.25 15.67
CA VAL A 357 -13.82 4.02 14.21
C VAL A 357 -12.42 3.95 13.61
N GLN A 358 -11.58 4.93 13.94
CA GLN A 358 -10.18 5.03 13.53
C GLN A 358 -9.27 4.32 14.52
N ASN A 359 -9.43 3.01 14.66
CA ASN A 359 -8.73 2.21 15.66
C ASN A 359 -7.46 1.53 15.13
N ALA A 360 -6.83 2.08 14.09
CA ALA A 360 -5.69 1.55 13.34
C ALA A 360 -5.87 0.21 12.61
N VAL A 361 -6.31 -0.84 13.30
CA VAL A 361 -6.36 -2.20 12.76
C VAL A 361 -7.71 -2.90 12.94
N HIS A 362 -8.19 -3.51 11.87
CA HIS A 362 -9.18 -4.60 11.92
C HIS A 362 -8.46 -5.93 12.15
N CYS A 363 -9.10 -6.84 12.87
CA CYS A 363 -8.65 -8.23 12.99
C CYS A 363 -9.90 -9.12 13.06
N SER A 364 -9.81 -10.33 12.49
CA SER A 364 -10.92 -11.29 12.52
C SER A 364 -11.36 -11.58 13.95
N ASP A 365 -12.68 -11.69 14.17
CA ASP A 365 -13.23 -11.89 15.50
C ASP A 365 -13.40 -13.37 15.87
N LEU A 366 -13.77 -14.22 14.90
CA LEU A 366 -13.96 -15.65 15.09
C LEU A 366 -12.90 -16.48 14.31
N PRO A 367 -12.62 -17.72 14.76
CA PRO A 367 -11.72 -18.63 14.06
C PRO A 367 -12.11 -18.90 12.60
N GLU A 368 -13.41 -19.06 12.36
CA GLU A 368 -13.95 -19.37 11.04
C GLU A 368 -13.89 -18.16 10.08
N ASP A 369 -13.91 -16.93 10.62
CA ASP A 369 -13.88 -15.70 9.83
C ASP A 369 -12.51 -15.45 9.22
N GLY A 370 -11.42 -15.84 9.89
CA GLY A 370 -10.05 -15.55 9.46
C GLY A 370 -9.78 -15.97 8.00
N PRO A 371 -9.93 -17.26 7.65
CA PRO A 371 -9.76 -17.72 6.28
C PRO A 371 -10.73 -17.08 5.28
N LEU A 372 -11.98 -16.81 5.68
CA LEU A 372 -13.00 -16.21 4.82
C LEU A 372 -12.66 -14.75 4.48
N GLU A 373 -12.24 -13.97 5.48
CA GLU A 373 -11.81 -12.59 5.29
C GLU A 373 -10.54 -12.51 4.43
N VAL A 374 -9.57 -13.41 4.64
CA VAL A 374 -8.36 -13.49 3.80
C VAL A 374 -8.75 -13.88 2.36
N GLU A 375 -9.63 -14.86 2.18
CA GLU A 375 -10.11 -15.25 0.85
C GLU A 375 -10.83 -14.10 0.13
N TYR A 376 -11.64 -13.34 0.86
CA TYR A 376 -12.32 -12.15 0.32
C TYR A 376 -11.32 -11.16 -0.28
N PHE A 377 -10.27 -10.78 0.44
CA PHE A 377 -9.28 -9.83 -0.07
C PHE A 377 -8.37 -10.44 -1.16
N PHE A 378 -7.80 -11.62 -0.92
CA PHE A 378 -6.72 -12.16 -1.75
C PHE A 378 -7.19 -13.03 -2.93
N LYS A 379 -8.49 -13.34 -3.02
CA LYS A 379 -9.07 -13.97 -4.22
C LYS A 379 -10.18 -13.13 -4.84
N ILE A 380 -11.17 -12.73 -4.05
CA ILE A 380 -12.36 -12.06 -4.61
C ILE A 380 -12.02 -10.63 -5.03
N LEU A 381 -11.38 -9.84 -4.15
CA LEU A 381 -11.00 -8.47 -4.49
C LEU A 381 -9.77 -8.36 -5.41
N ASP A 382 -8.79 -9.28 -5.32
CA ASP A 382 -7.60 -9.27 -6.20
C ASP A 382 -7.93 -9.67 -7.65
N GLU A 383 -9.03 -10.40 -7.89
CA GLU A 383 -9.51 -10.77 -9.23
C GLU A 383 -10.44 -9.74 -9.88
N MET A 384 -10.93 -8.75 -9.11
CA MET A 384 -11.78 -7.65 -9.59
C MET A 384 -10.99 -6.45 -10.11
#